data_AF-A0ABD2CZ32-F1
#
_entry.id   AF-A0ABD2CZ32-F1
#
_cell.length_a   1.000
_cell.length_b   1.000
_cell.length_c   1.000
_cell.angle_alpha   90.00
_cell.angle_beta   90.00
_cell.angle_gamma   90.00
#
_symmetry.space_group_name_H-M   'P 1'
#
loop_
_entity.id
_entity.type
_entity.pdbx_description
1 polymer ?
#
loop_
_entity_poly.entity_id
_entity_poly.type
_entity_poly.pdbx_seq_one_letter_code
_entity_poly.pdbx_strand_id
1 'polypeptide(L)'
;MYLAHHLLTLAHEYRDKLPESLQQLNLTFTDQTLILRNVGSECFLEHMRYQRDIIIDILKESGLAALGQVSELPSSTERALRQCIRQLELLKTVWLDVLPINIYCRAVGCIANSMVEDLILRVTSVEDIPANVASDLVIMFNTVATRAPMIFPESEEIAQYVRKWRKFLELIKVLGASLKEIEIRWASGKGPLAKEFTAIQVKQLIRALFQNTERRSILLASIK
;
A
#
# COMPACT_ATOMS: atom_id res chain seq x y z
N MET A 1 -20.52 -5.72 11.88
CA MET A 1 -21.08 -4.40 12.26
C MET A 1 -22.57 -4.32 12.00
N TYR A 2 -23.04 -4.60 10.77
CA TYR A 2 -24.47 -4.64 10.43
C TYR A 2 -25.31 -5.55 11.35
N LEU A 3 -24.95 -6.84 11.45
CA LEU A 3 -25.69 -7.79 12.29
C LEU A 3 -25.70 -7.40 13.78
N ALA A 4 -24.59 -6.87 14.28
CA ALA A 4 -24.49 -6.38 15.65
C ALA A 4 -25.41 -5.16 15.89
N HIS A 5 -25.56 -4.28 14.91
CA HIS A 5 -26.52 -3.18 14.99
C HIS A 5 -27.97 -3.69 14.99
N HIS A 6 -28.30 -4.65 14.11
CA HIS A 6 -29.63 -5.25 14.07
C HIS A 6 -30.02 -5.96 15.37
N LEU A 7 -29.07 -6.57 16.09
CA LEU A 7 -29.36 -7.16 17.40
C LEU A 7 -29.91 -6.15 18.43
N LEU A 8 -29.59 -4.86 18.29
CA LEU A 8 -30.11 -3.81 19.17
C LEU A 8 -31.60 -3.53 18.92
N THR A 9 -32.09 -3.73 17.69
CA THR A 9 -33.48 -3.44 17.30
C THR A 9 -34.34 -4.70 17.16
N LEU A 10 -33.72 -5.87 17.04
CA LEU A 10 -34.38 -7.15 16.73
C LEU A 10 -35.53 -7.50 17.68
N ALA A 11 -35.34 -7.32 18.98
CA ALA A 11 -36.36 -7.63 19.98
C ALA A 11 -37.60 -6.72 19.87
N HIS A 12 -37.40 -5.48 19.42
CA HIS A 12 -38.48 -4.52 19.19
C HIS A 12 -39.17 -4.79 17.84
N GLU A 13 -38.40 -4.95 16.77
CA GLU A 13 -38.90 -5.18 15.40
C GLU A 13 -39.76 -6.45 15.29
N TYR A 14 -39.44 -7.50 16.06
CA TYR A 14 -40.14 -8.78 16.01
C TYR A 14 -41.10 -8.98 17.19
N ARG A 15 -41.36 -7.95 18.00
CA ARG A 15 -42.17 -8.06 19.23
C ARG A 15 -43.54 -8.68 18.96
N ASP A 16 -44.24 -8.22 17.93
CA ASP A 16 -45.60 -8.69 17.60
C ASP A 16 -45.62 -10.12 17.05
N LYS A 17 -44.46 -10.66 16.67
CA LYS A 17 -44.29 -12.05 16.22
C LYS A 17 -43.88 -12.99 17.37
N LEU A 18 -43.59 -12.46 18.56
CA LEU A 18 -43.27 -13.26 19.74
C LEU A 18 -44.56 -13.74 20.43
N PRO A 19 -44.54 -14.92 21.08
CA PRO A 19 -45.63 -15.36 21.97
C PRO A 19 -45.98 -14.30 23.03
N GLU A 20 -47.27 -14.15 23.36
CA GLU A 20 -47.75 -13.14 24.32
C GLU A 20 -47.04 -13.20 25.69
N SER A 21 -46.67 -14.40 26.14
CA SER A 21 -45.90 -14.61 27.38
C SER A 21 -44.52 -13.93 27.36
N LEU A 22 -43.92 -13.79 26.17
CA LEU A 22 -42.62 -13.15 25.97
C LEU A 22 -42.74 -11.66 25.65
N GLN A 23 -43.88 -11.20 25.12
CA GLN A 23 -44.12 -9.78 24.83
C GLN A 23 -44.15 -8.88 26.07
N GLN A 24 -44.46 -9.48 27.24
CA GLN A 24 -44.45 -8.81 28.55
C GLN A 24 -43.04 -8.65 29.13
N LEU A 25 -42.04 -9.34 28.57
CA LEU A 25 -40.65 -9.27 29.01
C LEU A 25 -39.88 -8.19 28.23
N ASN A 26 -38.99 -7.47 28.91
CA ASN A 26 -38.04 -6.54 28.26
C ASN A 26 -36.87 -7.31 27.66
N LEU A 27 -37.12 -8.05 26.58
CA LEU A 27 -36.09 -8.80 25.86
C LEU A 27 -35.11 -7.85 25.17
N THR A 28 -33.80 -8.06 25.39
CA THR A 28 -32.73 -7.33 24.69
C THR A 28 -31.60 -8.29 24.34
N PHE A 29 -30.87 -8.00 23.26
CA PHE A 29 -29.66 -8.76 22.84
C PHE A 29 -28.39 -7.89 22.96
N THR A 30 -28.38 -6.99 23.94
CA THR A 30 -27.29 -6.02 24.13
C THR A 30 -25.96 -6.69 24.49
N ASP A 31 -26.02 -7.77 25.27
CA ASP A 31 -24.90 -8.65 25.60
C ASP A 31 -24.29 -9.31 24.35
N GLN A 32 -25.14 -9.85 23.47
CA GLN A 32 -24.72 -10.51 22.23
C GLN A 32 -24.14 -9.54 21.20
N THR A 33 -24.58 -8.28 21.23
CA THR A 33 -24.10 -7.22 20.33
C THR A 33 -22.58 -7.01 20.46
N LEU A 34 -22.07 -6.99 21.69
CA LEU A 34 -20.63 -6.82 21.96
C LEU A 34 -19.82 -8.02 21.48
N ILE A 35 -20.30 -9.23 21.79
CA ILE A 35 -19.66 -10.48 21.39
C ILE A 35 -19.55 -10.55 19.86
N LEU A 36 -20.66 -10.30 19.15
CA LEU A 36 -20.70 -10.35 17.70
C LEU A 36 -19.80 -9.28 17.05
N ARG A 37 -19.71 -8.09 17.65
CA ARG A 37 -18.79 -7.04 17.18
C ARG A 37 -17.33 -7.47 17.35
N ASN A 38 -16.97 -8.09 18.47
CA ASN A 38 -15.61 -8.56 18.72
C ASN A 38 -15.21 -9.65 17.73
N VAL A 39 -16.03 -10.70 17.60
CA VAL A 39 -15.80 -11.80 16.64
C VAL A 39 -15.70 -11.27 15.21
N GLY A 40 -16.61 -10.38 14.81
CA GLY A 40 -16.55 -9.77 13.47
C GLY A 40 -15.30 -8.93 13.23
N SER A 41 -14.78 -8.25 14.26
CA SER A 41 -13.56 -7.46 14.17
C SER A 41 -12.32 -8.34 14.08
N GLU A 42 -12.25 -9.41 14.87
CA GLU A 42 -11.17 -10.40 14.81
C GLU A 42 -11.10 -11.08 13.45
N CYS A 43 -12.24 -11.61 12.96
CA CYS A 43 -12.34 -12.22 11.64
C CYS A 43 -11.93 -11.25 10.52
N PHE A 44 -12.37 -9.98 10.60
CA PHE A 44 -11.98 -8.98 9.61
C PHE A 44 -10.48 -8.66 9.66
N LEU A 45 -9.89 -8.53 10.84
CA LEU A 45 -8.45 -8.29 11.00
C LEU A 45 -7.60 -9.47 10.49
N GLU A 46 -8.04 -10.71 10.74
CA GLU A 46 -7.42 -11.90 10.18
C GLU A 46 -7.49 -11.90 8.66
N HIS A 47 -8.65 -11.59 8.10
CA HIS A 47 -8.81 -11.48 6.65
C HIS A 47 -7.94 -10.37 6.06
N MET A 48 -7.81 -9.21 6.71
CA MET A 48 -6.88 -8.16 6.28
C MET A 48 -5.42 -8.63 6.25
N ARG A 49 -4.98 -9.40 7.26
CA ARG A 49 -3.63 -9.98 7.29
C ARG A 49 -3.44 -10.97 6.15
N TYR A 50 -4.40 -11.86 5.94
CA TYR A 50 -4.39 -12.82 4.84
C TYR A 50 -4.27 -12.14 3.47
N GLN A 51 -5.05 -11.08 3.22
CA GLN A 51 -5.00 -10.32 1.97
C GLN A 51 -3.65 -9.60 1.76
N ARG A 52 -3.07 -9.05 2.83
CA ARG A 52 -1.71 -8.50 2.79
C ARG A 52 -0.69 -9.57 2.45
N ASP A 53 -0.77 -10.74 3.10
CA ASP A 53 0.22 -11.80 2.94
C ASP A 53 0.21 -12.37 1.51
N ILE A 54 -0.98 -12.53 0.89
CA ILE A 54 -1.11 -12.86 -0.55
C ILE A 54 -0.31 -11.88 -1.41
N ILE A 55 -0.48 -10.57 -1.21
CA ILE A 55 0.21 -9.56 -2.01
C ILE A 55 1.72 -9.65 -1.82
N ILE A 56 2.18 -9.81 -0.58
CA ILE A 56 3.61 -9.92 -0.27
C ILE A 56 4.21 -11.20 -0.89
N ASP A 57 3.49 -12.31 -0.87
CA ASP A 57 3.94 -13.57 -1.45
C ASP A 57 4.03 -13.49 -2.99
N ILE A 58 3.04 -12.87 -3.65
CA ILE A 58 3.12 -12.55 -5.09
C ILE A 58 4.38 -11.71 -5.39
N LEU A 59 4.68 -10.70 -4.56
CA LEU A 59 5.88 -9.91 -4.75
C LEU A 59 7.14 -10.75 -4.54
N LYS A 60 7.23 -11.62 -3.53
CA LYS A 60 8.42 -12.48 -3.31
C LYS A 60 8.76 -13.30 -4.55
N GLU A 61 7.75 -13.82 -5.25
CA GLU A 61 7.91 -14.64 -6.45
C GLU A 61 8.08 -13.82 -7.75
N SER A 62 8.00 -12.50 -7.68
CA SER A 62 8.03 -11.61 -8.86
C SER A 62 9.38 -11.50 -9.56
N GLY A 63 10.48 -11.96 -8.95
CA GLY A 63 11.85 -11.74 -9.43
C GLY A 63 12.48 -10.42 -8.97
N LEU A 64 11.72 -9.52 -8.30
CA LEU A 64 12.27 -8.27 -7.74
C LEU A 64 13.38 -8.48 -6.69
N ALA A 65 13.47 -9.68 -6.09
CA ALA A 65 14.57 -10.02 -5.19
C ALA A 65 15.95 -10.09 -5.91
N ALA A 66 15.95 -10.30 -7.22
CA ALA A 66 17.15 -10.45 -8.04
C ALA A 66 17.52 -9.18 -8.83
N LEU A 67 16.97 -8.01 -8.46
CA LEU A 67 17.10 -6.75 -9.20
C LEU A 67 18.53 -6.35 -9.59
N GLY A 68 19.52 -6.61 -8.72
CA GLY A 68 20.94 -6.31 -8.98
C GLY A 68 21.75 -7.45 -9.60
N GLN A 69 21.11 -8.59 -9.89
CA GLN A 69 21.77 -9.79 -10.42
C GLN A 69 21.38 -10.10 -11.87
N VAL A 70 20.32 -9.45 -12.38
CA VAL A 70 19.79 -9.68 -13.71
C VAL A 70 20.03 -8.47 -14.62
N SER A 71 20.37 -8.74 -15.88
CA SER A 71 20.49 -7.70 -16.89
C SER A 71 19.12 -7.18 -17.36
N GLU A 72 18.06 -7.98 -17.25
CA GLU A 72 16.70 -7.64 -17.67
C GLU A 72 15.69 -8.19 -16.66
N LEU A 73 14.60 -7.45 -16.44
CA LEU A 73 13.52 -7.91 -15.57
C LEU A 73 12.69 -9.00 -16.28
N PRO A 74 12.38 -10.11 -15.60
CA PRO A 74 11.52 -11.12 -16.18
C PRO A 74 10.09 -10.59 -16.34
N SER A 75 9.38 -11.07 -17.35
CA SER A 75 7.96 -10.72 -17.57
C SER A 75 7.04 -11.11 -16.40
N SER A 76 7.51 -12.01 -15.52
CA SER A 76 6.85 -12.34 -14.25
C SER A 76 6.78 -11.15 -13.29
N THR A 77 7.73 -10.21 -13.34
CA THR A 77 7.74 -9.02 -12.48
C THR A 77 6.55 -8.11 -12.76
N GLU A 78 6.34 -7.77 -14.04
CA GLU A 78 5.19 -6.96 -14.44
C GLU A 78 3.87 -7.67 -14.11
N ARG A 79 3.79 -8.98 -14.38
CA ARG A 79 2.62 -9.80 -14.07
C ARG A 79 2.29 -9.77 -12.58
N ALA A 80 3.30 -9.95 -11.72
CA ALA A 80 3.14 -9.94 -10.27
C ALA A 80 2.62 -8.57 -9.78
N LEU A 81 3.17 -7.46 -10.27
CA LEU A 81 2.69 -6.12 -9.93
C LEU A 81 1.24 -5.90 -10.37
N ARG A 82 0.88 -6.34 -11.58
CA ARG A 82 -0.51 -6.29 -12.08
C ARG A 82 -1.44 -7.15 -11.21
N GLN A 83 -0.98 -8.32 -10.75
CA GLN A 83 -1.75 -9.20 -9.88
C GLN A 83 -1.97 -8.59 -8.49
N CYS A 84 -0.96 -7.94 -7.90
CA CYS A 84 -1.11 -7.22 -6.64
C CYS A 84 -2.18 -6.12 -6.73
N ILE A 85 -2.17 -5.33 -7.81
CA ILE A 85 -3.18 -4.30 -8.04
C ILE A 85 -4.56 -4.90 -8.23
N ARG A 86 -4.68 -6.00 -9.01
CA ARG A 86 -5.96 -6.71 -9.17
C ARG A 86 -6.49 -7.24 -7.84
N GLN A 87 -5.61 -7.69 -6.95
CA GLN A 87 -6.02 -8.13 -5.61
C GLN A 87 -6.64 -6.97 -4.83
N LEU A 88 -6.04 -5.79 -4.86
CA LEU A 88 -6.61 -4.60 -4.22
C LEU A 88 -7.93 -4.15 -4.88
N GLU A 89 -8.03 -4.20 -6.20
CA GLU A 89 -9.27 -3.91 -6.95
C GLU A 89 -10.40 -4.88 -6.57
N LEU A 90 -10.08 -6.16 -6.33
CA LEU A 90 -11.04 -7.14 -5.81
C LEU A 90 -11.51 -6.76 -4.39
N LEU A 91 -10.62 -6.26 -3.53
CA LEU A 91 -11.05 -5.80 -2.20
C LEU A 91 -12.02 -4.63 -2.28
N LYS A 92 -11.88 -3.75 -3.28
CA LYS A 92 -12.86 -2.69 -3.54
C LYS A 92 -14.25 -3.27 -3.78
N THR A 93 -14.39 -4.25 -4.67
CA THR A 93 -15.71 -4.79 -5.01
C THR A 93 -16.40 -5.52 -3.85
N VAL A 94 -15.62 -6.12 -2.95
CA VAL A 94 -16.16 -6.89 -1.82
C VAL A 94 -16.37 -6.04 -0.57
N TRP A 95 -15.55 -5.02 -0.33
CA TRP A 95 -15.57 -4.28 0.94
C TRP A 95 -16.23 -2.90 0.87
N LEU A 96 -16.25 -2.23 -0.29
CA LEU A 96 -16.68 -0.83 -0.38
C LEU A 96 -18.14 -0.64 0.05
N ASP A 97 -19.04 -1.51 -0.40
CA ASP A 97 -20.47 -1.43 -0.09
C ASP A 97 -20.85 -2.12 1.24
N VAL A 98 -19.90 -2.77 1.89
CA VAL A 98 -20.12 -3.55 3.13
C VAL A 98 -19.60 -2.82 4.37
N LEU A 99 -18.47 -2.12 4.24
CA LEU A 99 -17.82 -1.43 5.34
C LEU A 99 -18.19 0.05 5.37
N PRO A 100 -18.27 0.67 6.56
CA PRO A 100 -18.27 2.13 6.65
C PRO A 100 -17.05 2.70 5.92
N ILE A 101 -17.25 3.78 5.16
CA ILE A 101 -16.26 4.33 4.21
C ILE A 101 -14.89 4.58 4.85
N ASN A 102 -14.86 5.09 6.07
CA ASN A 102 -13.64 5.36 6.83
C ASN A 102 -12.90 4.08 7.23
N ILE A 103 -13.62 2.99 7.52
CA ILE A 103 -13.04 1.68 7.81
C ILE A 103 -12.51 1.05 6.54
N TYR A 104 -13.26 1.15 5.43
CA TYR A 104 -12.83 0.70 4.11
C TYR A 104 -11.50 1.35 3.72
N CYS A 105 -11.44 2.69 3.64
CA CYS A 105 -10.24 3.41 3.20
C CYS A 105 -9.02 3.10 4.07
N ARG A 106 -9.20 2.99 5.40
CA ARG A 106 -8.12 2.59 6.32
C ARG A 106 -7.65 1.16 6.07
N ALA A 107 -8.56 0.23 5.81
CA ALA A 107 -8.23 -1.17 5.59
C ALA A 107 -7.45 -1.37 4.29
N VAL A 108 -7.97 -0.88 3.16
CA VAL A 108 -7.28 -0.99 1.87
C VAL A 108 -6.00 -0.17 1.83
N GLY A 109 -5.97 0.99 2.47
CA GLY A 109 -4.77 1.82 2.60
C GLY A 109 -3.66 1.16 3.41
N CYS A 110 -4.01 0.41 4.47
CA CYS A 110 -3.04 -0.37 5.23
C CYS A 110 -2.36 -1.44 4.35
N ILE A 111 -3.16 -2.20 3.59
CA ILE A 111 -2.68 -3.26 2.71
C ILE A 111 -1.84 -2.66 1.56
N ALA A 112 -2.34 -1.61 0.91
CA ALA A 112 -1.60 -0.90 -0.14
C ALA A 112 -0.30 -0.28 0.38
N ASN A 113 -0.27 0.21 1.62
CA ASN A 113 0.95 0.69 2.26
C ASN A 113 1.98 -0.42 2.43
N SER A 114 1.58 -1.61 2.85
CA SER A 114 2.51 -2.76 2.95
C SER A 114 3.09 -3.13 1.59
N MET A 115 2.27 -3.16 0.53
CA MET A 115 2.73 -3.40 -0.84
C MET A 115 3.77 -2.35 -1.26
N VAL A 116 3.42 -1.06 -1.13
CA VAL A 116 4.29 0.05 -1.53
C VAL A 116 5.59 0.09 -0.74
N GLU A 117 5.53 -0.18 0.56
CA GLU A 117 6.71 -0.26 1.42
C GLU A 117 7.66 -1.38 1.00
N ASP A 118 7.13 -2.56 0.64
CA ASP A 118 7.92 -3.68 0.14
C ASP A 118 8.59 -3.35 -1.21
N LEU A 119 7.88 -2.69 -2.12
CA LEU A 119 8.46 -2.22 -3.40
C LEU A 119 9.60 -1.22 -3.20
N ILE A 120 9.41 -0.24 -2.31
CA ILE A 120 10.46 0.73 -1.98
C ILE A 120 11.66 0.01 -1.38
N LEU A 121 11.43 -0.90 -0.43
CA LEU A 121 12.50 -1.61 0.26
C LEU A 121 13.37 -2.38 -0.73
N ARG A 122 12.76 -3.17 -1.62
CA ARG A 122 13.48 -3.97 -2.63
C ARG A 122 14.35 -3.13 -3.54
N VAL A 123 13.89 -1.95 -3.97
CA VAL A 123 14.70 -1.08 -4.83
C VAL A 123 15.80 -0.39 -4.04
N THR A 124 15.50 0.12 -2.85
CA THR A 124 16.47 0.85 -2.03
C THR A 124 17.54 -0.04 -1.39
N SER A 125 17.34 -1.36 -1.33
CA SER A 125 18.31 -2.32 -0.79
C SER A 125 19.32 -2.84 -1.81
N VAL A 126 19.15 -2.53 -3.10
CA VAL A 126 20.00 -3.06 -4.18
C VAL A 126 21.24 -2.18 -4.34
N GLU A 127 22.41 -2.80 -4.49
CA GLU A 127 23.69 -2.10 -4.60
C GLU A 127 23.94 -1.49 -5.99
N ASP A 128 23.48 -2.14 -7.05
CA ASP A 128 23.63 -1.71 -8.45
C ASP A 128 22.37 -2.07 -9.25
N ILE A 129 21.84 -1.11 -10.00
CA ILE A 129 20.62 -1.23 -10.80
C ILE A 129 20.97 -0.82 -12.24
N PRO A 130 20.97 -1.76 -13.19
CA PRO A 130 21.19 -1.46 -14.61
C PRO A 130 20.21 -0.41 -15.15
N ALA A 131 20.66 0.45 -16.06
CA ALA A 131 19.85 1.57 -16.57
C ALA A 131 18.55 1.13 -17.28
N ASN A 132 18.58 -0.01 -17.97
CA ASN A 132 17.40 -0.62 -18.57
C ASN A 132 16.43 -1.16 -17.50
N VAL A 133 16.94 -1.84 -16.47
CA VAL A 133 16.15 -2.30 -15.32
C VAL A 133 15.48 -1.12 -14.60
N ALA A 134 16.21 -0.01 -14.39
CA ALA A 134 15.64 1.21 -13.81
C ALA A 134 14.51 1.79 -14.68
N SER A 135 14.67 1.78 -16.00
CA SER A 135 13.65 2.25 -16.96
C SER A 135 12.39 1.37 -16.92
N ASP A 136 12.57 0.05 -16.87
CA ASP A 136 11.48 -0.92 -16.74
C ASP A 136 10.72 -0.72 -15.42
N LEU A 137 11.44 -0.55 -14.31
CA LEU A 137 10.84 -0.25 -13.00
C LEU A 137 10.00 1.03 -13.04
N VAL A 138 10.45 2.08 -13.72
CA VAL A 138 9.67 3.32 -13.88
C VAL A 138 8.34 3.04 -14.59
N ILE A 139 8.34 2.27 -15.67
CA ILE A 139 7.12 1.92 -16.42
C ILE A 139 6.16 1.13 -15.52
N MET A 140 6.67 0.10 -14.85
CA MET A 140 5.88 -0.79 -14.01
C MET A 140 5.32 -0.05 -12.77
N PHE A 141 6.13 0.77 -12.11
CA PHE A 141 5.71 1.52 -10.94
C PHE A 141 4.75 2.67 -11.29
N ASN A 142 4.87 3.28 -12.47
CA ASN A 142 3.85 4.22 -12.95
C ASN A 142 2.49 3.53 -13.19
N THR A 143 2.49 2.27 -13.59
CA THR A 143 1.24 1.49 -13.69
C THR A 143 0.59 1.28 -12.31
N VAL A 144 1.40 1.05 -11.27
CA VAL A 144 0.93 1.02 -9.87
C VAL A 144 0.43 2.40 -9.43
N ALA A 145 1.19 3.47 -9.74
CA ALA A 145 0.88 4.85 -9.37
C ALA A 145 -0.43 5.36 -9.97
N THR A 146 -0.79 4.90 -11.17
CA THR A 146 -2.02 5.28 -11.87
C THR A 146 -3.23 4.47 -11.41
N ARG A 147 -3.07 3.17 -11.11
CA ARG A 147 -4.19 2.28 -10.78
C ARG A 147 -4.53 2.23 -9.30
N ALA A 148 -3.54 2.27 -8.41
CA ALA A 148 -3.80 2.16 -6.97
C ALA A 148 -4.73 3.27 -6.42
N PRO A 149 -4.65 4.53 -6.86
CA PRO A 149 -5.60 5.56 -6.43
C PRO A 149 -7.07 5.21 -6.72
N MET A 150 -7.33 4.47 -7.80
CA MET A 150 -8.68 4.09 -8.22
C MET A 150 -9.36 3.09 -7.29
N ILE A 151 -8.63 2.51 -6.33
CA ILE A 151 -9.19 1.65 -5.28
C ILE A 151 -10.04 2.50 -4.32
N PHE A 152 -9.64 3.74 -4.06
CA PHE A 152 -10.32 4.64 -3.15
C PHE A 152 -11.58 5.25 -3.80
N PRO A 153 -12.55 5.73 -3.00
CA PRO A 153 -13.72 6.45 -3.52
C PRO A 153 -13.30 7.74 -4.23
N GLU A 154 -12.41 8.49 -3.60
CA GLU A 154 -11.73 9.66 -4.17
C GLU A 154 -10.24 9.33 -4.33
N SER A 155 -9.72 9.49 -5.55
CA SER A 155 -8.37 9.03 -5.89
C SER A 155 -7.27 9.74 -5.09
N GLU A 156 -7.53 10.98 -4.71
CA GLU A 156 -6.65 11.88 -3.97
C GLU A 156 -6.45 11.41 -2.52
N GLU A 157 -7.39 10.63 -1.97
CA GLU A 157 -7.34 10.12 -0.60
C GLU A 157 -6.23 9.11 -0.37
N ILE A 158 -5.70 8.48 -1.43
CA ILE A 158 -4.63 7.47 -1.28
C ILE A 158 -3.45 8.02 -0.46
N ALA A 159 -3.08 9.30 -0.64
CA ALA A 159 -1.98 9.92 0.08
C ALA A 159 -2.25 10.10 1.58
N GLN A 160 -3.52 10.05 2.01
CA GLN A 160 -3.93 10.12 3.41
C GLN A 160 -3.83 8.75 4.09
N TYR A 161 -4.18 7.68 3.38
CA TYR A 161 -4.25 6.33 3.93
C TYR A 161 -2.99 5.48 3.69
N VAL A 162 -2.23 5.78 2.62
CA VAL A 162 -0.98 5.09 2.25
C VAL A 162 0.21 5.96 2.64
N ARG A 163 0.76 5.73 3.84
CA ARG A 163 1.82 6.57 4.43
C ARG A 163 3.07 6.68 3.55
N LYS A 164 3.46 5.60 2.87
CA LYS A 164 4.65 5.58 1.99
C LYS A 164 4.38 6.06 0.57
N TRP A 165 3.16 6.55 0.26
CA TRP A 165 2.77 6.91 -1.09
C TRP A 165 3.64 8.00 -1.72
N ARG A 166 3.90 9.09 -0.98
CA ARG A 166 4.75 10.18 -1.48
C ARG A 166 6.18 9.71 -1.72
N LYS A 167 6.74 8.93 -0.80
CA LYS A 167 8.05 8.28 -0.95
C LYS A 167 8.12 7.39 -2.20
N PHE A 168 7.05 6.64 -2.50
CA PHE A 168 6.97 5.82 -3.71
C PHE A 168 6.95 6.65 -4.99
N LEU A 169 6.12 7.70 -5.05
CA LEU A 169 6.09 8.61 -6.20
C LEU A 169 7.44 9.32 -6.40
N GLU A 170 8.12 9.64 -5.31
CA GLU A 170 9.45 10.24 -5.35
C GLU A 170 10.52 9.24 -5.83
N LEU A 171 10.43 7.97 -5.42
CA LEU A 171 11.29 6.90 -5.92
C LEU A 171 11.17 6.74 -7.43
N ILE A 172 9.95 6.73 -7.98
CA ILE A 172 9.72 6.63 -9.43
C ILE A 172 10.45 7.75 -10.18
N LYS A 173 10.39 8.98 -9.64
CA LYS A 173 11.08 10.13 -10.24
C LYS A 173 12.59 9.98 -10.17
N VAL A 174 13.14 9.48 -9.05
CA VAL A 174 14.59 9.24 -8.90
C VAL A 174 15.08 8.18 -9.88
N LEU A 175 14.35 7.08 -10.03
CA LEU A 175 14.71 5.98 -10.95
C LEU A 175 14.81 6.44 -12.41
N GLY A 176 13.98 7.41 -12.82
CA GLY A 176 13.98 7.97 -14.18
C GLY A 176 14.76 9.28 -14.34
N ALA A 177 15.42 9.78 -13.28
CA ALA A 177 16.08 11.08 -13.29
C ALA A 177 17.56 10.98 -13.65
N SER A 178 18.11 12.08 -14.15
CA SER A 178 19.55 12.34 -14.24
C SER A 178 20.13 12.80 -12.88
N LEU A 179 21.46 12.72 -12.72
CA LEU A 179 22.15 13.25 -11.52
C LEU A 179 21.80 14.72 -11.23
N LYS A 180 21.69 15.55 -12.28
CA LYS A 180 21.34 16.98 -12.15
C LYS A 180 19.91 17.16 -11.64
N GLU A 181 18.96 16.36 -12.13
CA GLU A 181 17.59 16.40 -11.63
C GLU A 181 17.52 15.92 -10.18
N ILE A 182 18.25 14.87 -9.81
CA ILE A 182 18.33 14.41 -8.41
C ILE A 182 18.89 15.52 -7.51
N GLU A 183 19.93 16.23 -7.93
CA GLU A 183 20.48 17.38 -7.21
C GLU A 183 19.43 18.48 -6.99
N ILE A 184 18.69 18.85 -8.05
CA ILE A 184 17.61 19.84 -7.98
C ILE A 184 16.50 19.37 -7.03
N ARG A 185 16.12 18.09 -7.06
CA ARG A 185 15.09 17.52 -6.19
C ARG A 185 15.53 17.38 -4.73
N TRP A 186 16.83 17.18 -4.49
CA TRP A 186 17.42 17.22 -3.15
C TRP A 186 17.42 18.64 -2.59
N ALA A 187 17.74 19.63 -3.43
CA ALA A 187 17.81 21.07 -3.10
C ALA A 187 18.49 21.34 -1.76
N SER A 188 19.71 20.82 -1.58
CA SER A 188 20.49 20.96 -0.33
C SER A 188 19.73 20.54 0.93
N GLY A 189 18.96 19.45 0.85
CA GLY A 189 18.18 18.91 1.98
C GLY A 189 16.82 19.59 2.22
N LYS A 190 16.39 20.49 1.33
CA LYS A 190 15.10 21.21 1.46
C LYS A 190 14.07 20.83 0.40
N GLY A 191 14.48 20.04 -0.59
CA GLY A 191 13.64 19.67 -1.73
C GLY A 191 12.67 18.53 -1.44
N PRO A 192 11.80 18.18 -2.40
CA PRO A 192 10.83 17.09 -2.25
C PRO A 192 11.50 15.75 -1.92
N LEU A 193 12.69 15.48 -2.46
CA LEU A 193 13.41 14.24 -2.19
C LEU A 193 13.84 14.11 -0.73
N ALA A 194 14.30 15.22 -0.14
CA ALA A 194 14.76 15.27 1.25
C ALA A 194 13.62 15.12 2.27
N LYS A 195 12.37 15.38 1.88
CA LYS A 195 11.19 15.16 2.74
C LYS A 195 10.87 13.68 2.90
N GLU A 196 11.20 12.87 1.90
CA GLU A 196 10.80 11.46 1.84
C GLU A 196 11.98 10.49 2.07
N PHE A 197 13.21 10.91 1.79
CA PHE A 197 14.43 10.10 1.91
C PHE A 197 15.50 10.78 2.76
N THR A 198 16.21 9.97 3.54
CA THR A 198 17.39 10.45 4.28
C THR A 198 18.57 10.63 3.33
N ALA A 199 19.55 11.46 3.72
CA ALA A 199 20.79 11.64 2.99
C ALA A 199 21.49 10.30 2.67
N ILE A 200 21.48 9.35 3.61
CA ILE A 200 22.06 8.01 3.44
C ILE A 200 21.34 7.25 2.33
N GLN A 201 20.00 7.22 2.34
CA GLN A 201 19.21 6.53 1.32
C GLN A 201 19.39 7.17 -0.06
N VAL A 202 19.44 8.50 -0.15
CA VAL A 202 19.69 9.19 -1.42
C VAL A 202 21.08 8.86 -1.95
N LYS A 203 22.11 8.87 -1.09
CA LYS A 203 23.46 8.45 -1.50
C LYS A 203 23.45 7.02 -2.02
N GLN A 204 22.83 6.08 -1.32
CA GLN A 204 22.71 4.68 -1.75
C GLN A 204 22.04 4.55 -3.11
N LEU A 205 20.90 5.22 -3.33
CA LEU A 205 20.21 5.24 -4.63
C LEU A 205 21.09 5.82 -5.75
N ILE A 206 21.81 6.92 -5.49
CA ILE A 206 22.75 7.48 -6.48
C ILE A 206 23.88 6.49 -6.78
N ARG A 207 24.36 5.74 -5.78
CA ARG A 207 25.38 4.71 -6.02
C ARG A 207 24.86 3.56 -6.86
N ALA A 208 23.61 3.16 -6.64
CA ALA A 208 22.97 2.06 -7.34
C ALA A 208 22.58 2.41 -8.78
N LEU A 209 22.23 3.66 -9.07
CA LEU A 209 21.72 4.05 -10.39
C LEU A 209 22.81 4.57 -11.36
N PHE A 210 23.96 5.01 -10.85
CA PHE A 210 24.94 5.72 -11.67
C PHE A 210 26.35 5.16 -11.49
N GLN A 211 27.04 4.99 -12.62
CA GLN A 211 28.46 4.63 -12.66
C GLN A 211 29.34 5.65 -11.93
N ASN A 212 30.51 5.19 -11.46
CA ASN A 212 31.43 6.04 -10.72
C ASN A 212 32.03 7.10 -11.66
N THR A 213 31.64 8.35 -11.47
CA THR A 213 32.09 9.50 -12.25
C THR A 213 32.42 10.66 -11.32
N GLU A 214 33.20 11.62 -11.81
CA GLU A 214 33.51 12.85 -11.06
C GLU A 214 32.24 13.60 -10.67
N ARG A 215 31.28 13.74 -11.60
CA ARG A 215 29.98 14.37 -11.35
C ARG A 215 29.20 13.68 -10.22
N ARG A 216 29.15 12.35 -10.23
CA ARG A 216 28.54 11.57 -9.14
C ARG A 216 29.23 11.83 -7.81
N SER A 217 30.56 11.84 -7.79
CA SER A 217 31.35 12.05 -6.57
C SER A 217 31.11 13.44 -5.96
N ILE A 218 31.05 14.48 -6.79
CA ILE A 218 30.74 15.85 -6.36
C ILE A 218 29.34 15.91 -5.73
N LEU A 219 28.33 15.33 -6.38
CA LEU A 219 26.97 15.31 -5.84
C LEU A 219 26.88 14.52 -4.52
N LEU A 220 27.53 13.36 -4.42
CA LEU A 220 27.55 12.58 -3.18
C LEU A 220 28.20 13.36 -2.01
N ALA A 221 29.18 14.21 -2.29
CA ALA A 221 29.82 15.06 -1.29
C ALA A 221 28.94 16.24 -0.86
N SER A 222 28.06 16.76 -1.73
CA SER A 222 27.17 17.88 -1.41
C SER A 222 25.96 17.48 -0.56
N ILE A 223 25.57 16.20 -0.61
CA ILE A 223 24.50 15.62 0.22
C ILE A 223 25.05 15.36 1.63
N LYS A 224 24.54 16.06 2.65
CA LYS A 224 24.91 15.87 4.07
C LYS A 224 23.80 15.16 4.83
#